data_AF-W7YE75-F1
#
_entry.id   AF-W7YE75-F1
#
_cell.length_a   1.000
_cell.length_b   1.000
_cell.length_c   1.000
_cell.angle_alpha   90.00
_cell.angle_beta   90.00
_cell.angle_gamma   90.00
#
_symmetry.space_group_name_H-M   'P 1'
#
loop_
_entity.id
_entity.type
_entity.pdbx_description
1 polymer ?
#
loop_
_entity_poly.entity_id
_entity_poly.type
_entity_poly.pdbx_seq_one_letter_code
_entity_poly.pdbx_strand_id
1 'polypeptide(L)'
;MIMKFGAIMQACRERAGLSQEQMAERLHRTQSCISKIEKDKKVPDMSTFLLWVEATGAKDVAVAFLCGMDGISIMQNVMQFVGG
;
A
#
# COMPACT_ATOMS: atom_id res chain seq x y z
N MET A 1 -17.78 6.62 0.37
CA MET A 1 -17.39 5.19 0.37
C MET A 1 -16.02 5.11 1.01
N ILE A 2 -15.86 4.41 2.14
CA ILE A 2 -14.55 4.26 2.80
C ILE A 2 -13.67 3.37 1.90
N MET A 3 -12.49 3.83 1.52
CA MET A 3 -11.53 3.01 0.77
C MET A 3 -11.16 1.78 1.58
N LYS A 4 -11.23 0.60 0.94
CA LYS A 4 -10.88 -0.67 1.58
C LYS A 4 -9.36 -0.84 1.64
N PHE A 5 -8.84 -1.21 2.80
CA PHE A 5 -7.41 -1.34 3.05
C PHE A 5 -6.73 -2.35 2.12
N GLY A 6 -7.34 -3.53 1.94
CA GLY A 6 -6.85 -4.55 1.01
C GLY A 6 -6.74 -4.06 -0.43
N ALA A 7 -7.70 -3.24 -0.89
CA ALA A 7 -7.66 -2.67 -2.24
C ALA A 7 -6.51 -1.67 -2.41
N ILE A 8 -6.17 -0.89 -1.38
CA ILE A 8 -4.99 -0.01 -1.41
C ILE A 8 -3.72 -0.85 -1.52
N MET A 9 -3.60 -1.91 -0.74
CA MET A 9 -2.43 -2.80 -0.77
C MET A 9 -2.26 -3.49 -2.13
N GLN A 10 -3.38 -3.92 -2.75
CA GLN A 10 -3.40 -4.45 -4.11
C GLN A 10 -2.89 -3.41 -5.11
N ALA A 11 -3.42 -2.18 -5.06
CA ALA A 11 -3.01 -1.11 -5.97
C ALA A 11 -1.52 -0.78 -5.84
N CYS A 12 -0.97 -0.76 -4.62
CA CYS A 12 0.48 -0.59 -4.40
C CYS A 12 1.29 -1.73 -5.04
N ARG A 13 0.85 -2.99 -4.90
CA ARG A 13 1.51 -4.15 -5.51
C ARG A 13 1.50 -4.06 -7.04
N GLU A 14 0.34 -3.75 -7.62
CA GLU A 14 0.19 -3.67 -9.07
C GLU A 14 0.98 -2.52 -9.68
N ARG A 15 1.01 -1.35 -9.02
CA ARG A 15 1.87 -0.21 -9.43
C ARG A 15 3.35 -0.56 -9.39
N ALA A 16 3.77 -1.43 -8.47
CA ALA A 16 5.14 -1.94 -8.41
C ALA A 16 5.44 -3.05 -9.43
N GLY A 17 4.46 -3.44 -10.26
CA GLY A 17 4.62 -4.47 -11.30
C GLY A 17 4.78 -5.90 -10.75
N LEU A 18 4.34 -6.15 -9.51
CA LEU A 18 4.51 -7.45 -8.85
C LEU A 18 3.25 -8.31 -9.00
N SER A 19 3.42 -9.60 -9.30
CA SER A 19 2.36 -10.60 -9.13
C SER A 19 2.13 -10.90 -7.64
N GLN A 20 1.01 -11.57 -7.31
CA GLN A 20 0.76 -11.99 -5.92
C GLN A 20 1.80 -13.03 -5.45
N GLU A 21 2.29 -13.88 -6.34
CA GLU A 21 3.37 -14.86 -6.07
C GLU A 21 4.69 -14.17 -5.79
N GLN A 22 5.08 -13.18 -6.62
CA GLN A 22 6.31 -12.41 -6.40
C GLN A 22 6.25 -11.62 -5.09
N MET A 23 5.08 -11.09 -4.75
CA MET A 23 4.88 -10.42 -3.47
C MET A 23 4.96 -11.39 -2.29
N ALA A 24 4.37 -12.58 -2.43
CA ALA A 24 4.43 -13.63 -1.43
C ALA A 24 5.88 -14.07 -1.16
N GLU A 25 6.69 -14.22 -2.21
CA GLU A 25 8.11 -14.55 -2.11
C GLU A 25 8.88 -13.49 -1.30
N ARG A 26 8.71 -12.20 -1.64
CA ARG A 26 9.36 -11.08 -0.94
C ARG A 26 9.00 -10.99 0.53
N LEU A 27 7.76 -11.33 0.89
CA LEU A 27 7.25 -11.24 2.25
C LEU A 27 7.44 -12.56 3.05
N HIS A 28 8.00 -13.60 2.43
CA HIS A 28 8.05 -14.96 2.99
C HIS A 28 6.66 -15.41 3.47
N ARG A 29 5.68 -15.32 2.58
CA ARG A 29 4.27 -15.71 2.79
C ARG A 29 3.80 -16.57 1.62
N THR A 30 2.57 -17.07 1.72
CA THR A 30 1.90 -17.76 0.62
C THR A 30 1.14 -16.77 -0.25
N GLN A 31 0.99 -17.07 -1.54
CA GLN A 31 0.15 -16.29 -2.45
C GLN A 31 -1.30 -16.17 -1.94
N SER A 32 -1.84 -17.22 -1.32
CA SER A 32 -3.16 -17.18 -0.68
C SER A 32 -3.23 -16.16 0.48
N CYS A 33 -2.14 -15.98 1.23
CA CYS A 33 -2.07 -14.93 2.26
C CYS A 33 -2.16 -13.54 1.65
N ILE A 34 -1.43 -13.28 0.55
CA ILE A 34 -1.51 -12.03 -0.22
C ILE A 34 -2.94 -11.80 -0.72
N SER A 35 -3.56 -12.81 -1.35
CA SER A 35 -4.94 -12.72 -1.84
C SER A 35 -5.96 -12.42 -0.72
N LYS A 36 -5.78 -13.01 0.47
CA LYS A 36 -6.65 -12.75 1.63
C LYS A 36 -6.50 -11.33 2.15
N ILE A 37 -5.27 -10.80 2.16
CA ILE A 37 -5.02 -9.41 2.55
C ILE A 37 -5.70 -8.45 1.57
N GLU A 38 -5.51 -8.66 0.26
CA GLU A 38 -6.09 -7.79 -0.78
C GLU A 38 -7.62 -7.80 -0.80
N LYS A 39 -8.25 -8.88 -0.32
CA LYS A 39 -9.71 -9.04 -0.26
C LYS A 39 -10.30 -8.71 1.12
N ASP A 40 -9.52 -8.10 2.02
CA ASP A 40 -9.89 -7.82 3.43
C ASP A 40 -10.37 -9.07 4.20
N LYS A 41 -9.94 -10.27 3.78
CA LYS A 41 -10.20 -11.53 4.48
C LYS A 41 -9.15 -11.80 5.56
N LYS A 42 -8.06 -11.04 5.58
CA LYS A 42 -7.02 -11.06 6.60
C LYS A 42 -6.43 -9.66 6.76
N VAL A 43 -6.41 -9.15 7.98
CA VAL A 43 -5.69 -7.90 8.29
C VAL A 43 -4.22 -8.28 8.54
N PRO A 44 -3.25 -7.69 7.83
CA PRO A 44 -1.84 -7.88 8.12
C PRO A 44 -1.48 -7.18 9.44
N ASP A 45 -0.51 -7.73 10.17
CA ASP A 45 0.11 -6.99 11.25
C ASP A 45 0.95 -5.82 10.72
N MET A 46 1.36 -4.93 11.62
CA MET A 46 2.10 -3.72 11.26
C MET A 46 3.45 -4.05 10.58
N SER A 47 4.11 -5.12 11.01
CA SER A 47 5.38 -5.58 10.41
C SER A 47 5.20 -5.99 8.95
N THR A 48 4.17 -6.80 8.67
CA THR A 48 3.79 -7.24 7.33
C THR A 48 3.40 -6.05 6.45
N PHE A 49 2.70 -5.06 7.00
CA PHE A 49 2.38 -3.84 6.26
C PHE A 49 3.64 -3.02 5.92
N LEU A 50 4.59 -2.84 6.84
CA LEU A 50 5.85 -2.13 6.54
C LEU A 50 6.68 -2.85 5.47
N LEU A 51 6.80 -4.18 5.56
CA LEU A 51 7.47 -4.97 4.52
C LEU A 51 6.78 -4.85 3.16
N TRP A 52 5.45 -4.78 3.15
CA TRP A 52 4.68 -4.56 1.92
C TRP A 52 4.99 -3.19 1.30
N VAL A 53 5.01 -2.15 2.13
CA VAL A 53 5.34 -0.77 1.73
C VAL A 53 6.76 -0.68 1.18
N GLU A 54 7.71 -1.34 1.82
CA GLU A 54 9.10 -1.42 1.34
C GLU A 54 9.19 -2.15 0.00
N ALA A 55 8.58 -3.33 -0.12
CA ALA A 55 8.61 -4.14 -1.33
C ALA A 55 7.97 -3.45 -2.55
N THR A 56 7.05 -2.51 -2.33
CA THR A 56 6.30 -1.79 -3.37
C THR A 56 6.76 -0.34 -3.57
N GLY A 57 7.66 0.17 -2.71
CA GLY A 57 8.07 1.58 -2.74
C GLY A 57 6.97 2.57 -2.34
N ALA A 58 5.88 2.12 -1.73
CA ALA A 58 4.66 2.92 -1.50
C ALA A 58 4.65 3.70 -0.15
N LYS A 59 5.79 4.30 0.21
CA LYS A 59 5.95 5.01 1.50
C LYS A 59 5.03 6.22 1.61
N ASP A 60 4.86 6.94 0.52
CA ASP A 60 3.93 8.07 0.37
C ASP A 60 2.48 7.66 0.68
N VAL A 61 2.02 6.55 0.12
CA VAL A 61 0.68 6.01 0.37
C VAL A 61 0.51 5.58 1.83
N ALA A 62 1.53 4.96 2.43
CA ALA A 62 1.49 4.55 3.82
C ALA A 62 1.38 5.75 4.77
N VAL A 63 2.15 6.82 4.52
CA VAL A 63 2.07 8.06 5.30
C VAL A 63 0.68 8.70 5.15
N ALA A 64 0.17 8.81 3.93
CA ALA A 64 -1.16 9.35 3.67
C ALA A 64 -2.24 8.59 4.46
N PHE A 65 -2.18 7.26 4.41
CA PHE A 65 -3.12 6.39 5.11
C PHE A 65 -3.04 6.52 6.63
N LEU A 66 -1.83 6.51 7.22
CA LEU A 66 -1.63 6.57 8.67
C LEU A 66 -1.93 7.95 9.27
N CYS A 67 -1.58 9.02 8.56
CA CYS A 67 -1.82 10.39 9.02
C CYS A 67 -3.26 10.86 8.74
N GLY A 68 -4.08 10.03 8.09
CA GLY A 68 -5.42 10.43 7.65
C GLY A 68 -5.38 11.61 6.68
N MET A 69 -4.25 11.81 5.99
CA MET A 69 -4.09 12.89 5.03
C MET A 69 -4.89 12.52 3.79
N ASP A 70 -5.81 13.39 3.41
CA ASP A 70 -6.47 13.24 2.13
C ASP A 70 -5.44 13.47 1.00
N GLY A 71 -5.57 12.69 -0.07
CA GLY A 71 -4.65 12.78 -1.20
C GLY A 71 -4.62 14.15 -1.87
N ILE A 72 -5.69 14.96 -1.74
CA ILE A 72 -5.76 16.31 -2.30
C ILE A 72 -4.84 17.25 -1.52
N SER A 73 -4.83 17.20 -0.19
CA SER A 73 -3.91 17.96 0.66
C SER A 73 -2.45 17.64 0.36
N ILE A 74 -2.12 16.37 0.10
CA ILE A 74 -0.75 15.98 -0.30
C ILE A 74 -0.40 16.57 -1.67
N MET A 75 -1.28 16.42 -2.68
CA MET A 75 -1.02 16.98 -4.01
C MET A 75 -0.90 18.50 -3.98
N GLN A 76 -1.71 19.20 -3.18
CA GLN A 76 -1.62 20.66 -3.02
C GLN A 76 -0.27 21.08 -2.42
N ASN A 77 0.19 20.41 -1.35
CA ASN A 77 1.50 20.71 -0.75
C ASN A 77 2.65 20.45 -1.72
N VAL A 78 2.60 19.37 -2.52
CA VAL A 78 3.60 19.09 -3.56
C VAL A 78 3.57 20.15 -4.66
N MET A 79 2.38 20.56 -5.13
CA MET A 79 2.26 21.64 -6.12
C MET A 79 2.80 22.97 -5.61
N GLN A 80 2.56 23.32 -4.35
CA GLN A 80 3.09 24.54 -3.74
C GLN A 80 4.62 24.51 -3.64
N PHE A 81 5.22 23.34 -3.44
CA PHE A 81 6.67 23.19 -3.36
C PHE A 81 7.37 23.20 -4.73
N VAL A 82 6.68 22.76 -5.79
CA VAL A 82 7.22 22.73 -7.17
C VAL A 82 6.96 24.04 -7.92
N GLY A 83 5.95 24.81 -7.50
CA GLY A 83 5.60 26.11 -8.09
C GLY A 83 6.23 27.34 -7.42
N GLY A 84 7.12 27.14 -6.44
CA GLY A 84 7.85 28.19 -5.71
C GLY A 84 9.31 28.29 -6.12
#